data_AF-A0A6J2TYJ0-F1
#
_entry.id   AF-A0A6J2TYJ0-F1
#
_cell.length_a   1.000
_cell.length_b   1.000
_cell.length_c   1.000
_cell.angle_alpha   90.00
_cell.angle_beta   90.00
_cell.angle_gamma   90.00
#
_symmetry.space_group_name_H-M   'P 1'
#
loop_
_entity.id
_entity.type
_entity.pdbx_description
1 polymer ?
#
loop_
_entity_poly.entity_id
_entity_poly.type
_entity_poly.pdbx_seq_one_letter_code
_entity_poly.pdbx_strand_id
1 'polypeptide(L)'
;MREEESLGNIKQYYVKCKNEDGKYTAIQNIYGCISIGQTIIFCHTRKTAAWLVAVLSGDLTVEQRLAVLDRFRSGLEKVLITTNVLSRGIDIEQVTIVVNFDLPVDVRGNADCETYLHRIGRTGRFGKSGIAINLIDSERSMAVCRTVEKHFKKEIQYLNTENADDIEKIGN
;
A
#
# COMPACT_ATOMS: atom_id res chain seq x y z
N MET A 1 -20.35 7.16 -6.85
CA MET A 1 -21.40 6.29 -6.25
C MET A 1 -20.91 4.88 -5.92
N ARG A 2 -20.64 3.95 -6.87
CA ARG A 2 -20.21 2.58 -6.50
C ARG A 2 -18.80 2.44 -5.91
N GLU A 3 -17.83 3.26 -6.32
CA GLU A 3 -16.45 3.16 -5.82
C GLU A 3 -16.27 3.82 -4.44
N GLU A 4 -17.00 4.89 -4.13
CA GLU A 4 -16.98 5.54 -2.81
C GLU A 4 -17.62 4.65 -1.72
N GLU A 5 -18.59 3.80 -2.07
CA GLU A 5 -19.15 2.79 -1.15
C GLU A 5 -18.10 1.76 -0.70
N SER A 6 -17.05 1.52 -1.51
CA SER A 6 -15.98 0.56 -1.17
C SER A 6 -15.15 0.98 0.04
N LEU A 7 -15.06 2.28 0.34
CA LEU A 7 -14.32 2.82 1.48
C LEU A 7 -14.92 2.42 2.82
N GLY A 8 -16.20 2.02 2.86
CA GLY A 8 -16.85 1.57 4.09
C GLY A 8 -16.19 0.33 4.70
N ASN A 9 -15.62 -0.54 3.86
CA ASN A 9 -15.04 -1.81 4.27
C ASN A 9 -13.50 -1.78 4.32
N ILE A 10 -12.89 -0.60 4.14
CA ILE A 10 -11.42 -0.46 4.12
C ILE A 10 -11.01 0.36 5.35
N LYS A 11 -10.32 -0.29 6.30
CA LYS A 11 -9.66 0.40 7.41
C LYS A 11 -8.43 1.13 6.85
N GLN A 12 -8.33 2.43 7.09
CA GLN A 12 -7.27 3.27 6.52
C GLN A 12 -6.34 3.79 7.61
N TYR A 13 -5.04 3.65 7.39
CA TYR A 13 -3.99 4.05 8.31
C TYR A 13 -2.93 4.91 7.64
N TYR A 14 -2.28 5.77 8.40
CA TYR A 14 -1.03 6.41 8.02
C TYR A 14 0.05 6.13 9.06
N VAL A 15 1.29 5.96 8.59
CA VAL A 15 2.47 5.75 9.42
C VAL A 15 3.44 6.90 9.16
N LYS A 16 3.94 7.52 10.23
CA LYS A 16 4.99 8.53 10.11
C LYS A 16 6.35 7.86 10.06
N CYS A 17 7.12 8.17 9.03
CA CYS A 17 8.45 7.64 8.77
C CYS A 17 9.43 8.82 8.73
N LYS A 18 10.67 8.59 9.17
CA LYS A 18 11.71 9.64 9.14
C LYS A 18 12.24 9.91 7.73
N ASN A 19 12.29 8.87 6.90
CA ASN A 19 12.86 8.84 5.56
C ASN A 19 12.43 7.54 4.84
N GLU A 20 12.95 7.28 3.64
CA GLU A 20 12.68 6.06 2.87
C GLU A 20 13.07 4.76 3.62
N ASP A 21 14.20 4.76 4.34
CA ASP A 21 14.59 3.60 5.16
C ASP A 21 13.58 3.34 6.30
N GLY A 22 13.07 4.40 6.93
CA GLY A 22 12.02 4.31 7.92
C GLY A 22 10.71 3.76 7.36
N LYS A 23 10.39 4.02 6.08
CA LYS A 23 9.25 3.39 5.39
C LYS A 23 9.47 1.88 5.24
N TYR A 24 10.68 1.48 4.88
CA TYR A 24 11.05 0.07 4.79
C TYR A 24 10.95 -0.62 6.15
N THR A 25 11.50 -0.03 7.22
CA THR A 25 11.37 -0.57 8.59
C THR A 25 9.91 -0.69 9.03
N ALA A 26 9.06 0.30 8.71
CA ALA A 26 7.63 0.22 9.02
C ALA A 26 6.96 -0.99 8.35
N ILE A 27 7.28 -1.27 7.08
CA ILE A 27 6.77 -2.46 6.37
C ILE A 27 7.25 -3.74 7.05
N GLN A 28 8.53 -3.82 7.41
CA GLN A 28 9.08 -5.01 8.09
C GLN A 28 8.38 -5.26 9.43
N ASN A 29 8.16 -4.21 10.23
CA ASN A 29 7.47 -4.34 11.52
C ASN A 29 6.04 -4.83 11.34
N ILE A 30 5.32 -4.27 10.36
CA ILE A 30 3.95 -4.71 10.04
C ILE A 30 3.96 -6.20 9.65
N TYR A 31 4.92 -6.61 8.82
CA TYR A 31 5.02 -7.99 8.33
C TYR A 31 5.47 -8.98 9.41
N GLY A 32 6.17 -8.51 10.43
CA GLY A 32 6.60 -9.32 11.57
C GLY A 32 5.49 -9.58 12.60
N CYS A 33 4.52 -8.67 12.73
CA CYS A 33 3.51 -8.74 13.79
C CYS A 33 2.17 -9.36 13.36
N ILE A 34 1.77 -9.24 12.08
CA ILE A 34 0.49 -9.77 11.61
C ILE A 34 0.68 -10.85 10.53
N SER A 35 -0.20 -11.85 10.51
CA SER A 35 -0.25 -12.83 9.42
C SER A 35 -0.90 -12.17 8.20
N ILE A 36 -0.05 -11.71 7.28
CA ILE A 36 -0.51 -10.95 6.12
C ILE A 36 -0.92 -11.92 5.01
N GLY A 37 -2.10 -11.67 4.45
CA GLY A 37 -2.55 -12.27 3.19
C GLY A 37 -1.77 -11.71 2.01
N GLN A 38 -2.42 -11.55 0.86
CA GLN A 38 -1.77 -10.92 -0.28
C GLN A 38 -1.74 -9.41 -0.10
N THR A 39 -0.60 -8.80 -0.43
CA THR A 39 -0.34 -7.36 -0.29
C THR A 39 0.19 -6.77 -1.57
N ILE A 40 -0.31 -5.59 -1.93
CA ILE A 40 0.29 -4.76 -2.97
C ILE A 40 0.92 -3.53 -2.36
N ILE A 41 2.16 -3.24 -2.76
CA ILE A 41 2.89 -2.02 -2.41
C ILE A 41 3.03 -1.14 -3.64
N PHE A 42 2.51 0.08 -3.56
CA PHE A 42 2.59 1.07 -4.63
C PHE A 42 3.72 2.08 -4.38
N CYS A 43 4.65 2.16 -5.32
CA CYS A 43 5.73 3.15 -5.37
C CYS A 43 5.48 4.19 -6.48
N HIS A 44 6.08 5.38 -6.34
CA HIS A 44 6.01 6.43 -7.35
C HIS A 44 6.88 6.10 -8.57
N THR A 45 8.13 5.68 -8.34
CA THR A 45 9.11 5.45 -9.42
C THR A 45 9.46 3.98 -9.58
N ARG A 46 9.84 3.59 -10.80
CA ARG A 46 10.39 2.24 -11.08
C ARG A 46 11.68 1.99 -10.31
N LYS A 47 12.46 3.04 -10.02
CA LYS A 47 13.71 2.95 -9.24
C LYS A 47 13.41 2.55 -7.80
N THR A 48 12.46 3.22 -7.14
CA THR A 48 12.02 2.90 -5.77
C THR A 48 11.44 1.50 -5.72
N ALA A 49 10.59 1.12 -6.68
CA ALA A 49 10.04 -0.23 -6.76
C ALA A 49 11.15 -1.29 -6.90
N ALA A 50 12.12 -1.08 -7.79
CA ALA A 50 13.22 -2.02 -8.00
C ALA A 50 14.15 -2.13 -6.78
N TRP A 51 14.41 -1.00 -6.09
CA TRP A 51 15.14 -0.99 -4.84
C TRP A 51 14.38 -1.75 -3.76
N LEU A 52 13.09 -1.48 -3.58
CA LEU A 52 12.27 -2.12 -2.56
C LEU A 52 12.16 -3.64 -2.79
N VAL A 53 12.05 -4.08 -4.05
CA VAL A 53 12.15 -5.50 -4.42
C VAL A 53 13.51 -6.07 -4.03
N ALA A 54 14.62 -5.38 -4.33
CA ALA A 54 15.95 -5.89 -3.98
C ALA A 54 16.12 -6.05 -2.46
N VAL A 55 15.61 -5.11 -1.68
CA VAL A 55 15.75 -5.12 -0.22
C VAL A 55 14.76 -6.08 0.45
N LEU A 56 13.51 -6.17 -0.03
CA LEU A 56 12.49 -7.08 0.53
C LEU A 56 12.62 -8.53 0.04
N SER A 57 13.15 -8.75 -1.16
CA SER A 57 13.12 -10.08 -1.77
C SER A 57 14.39 -10.90 -1.57
N GLY A 58 15.55 -10.30 -1.31
CA GLY A 58 16.83 -11.02 -1.11
C GLY A 58 17.21 -11.97 -2.26
N ASP A 59 18.25 -11.65 -3.03
CA ASP A 59 18.81 -12.55 -4.07
C ASP A 59 17.86 -13.05 -5.18
N LEU A 60 16.81 -12.29 -5.56
CA LEU A 60 16.02 -12.63 -6.76
C LEU A 60 16.66 -12.10 -8.05
N THR A 61 16.82 -12.98 -9.05
CA THR A 61 17.34 -12.64 -10.38
C THR A 61 16.34 -11.85 -11.22
N VAL A 62 16.81 -11.19 -12.29
CA VAL A 62 15.96 -10.39 -13.18
C VAL A 62 14.91 -11.26 -13.91
N GLU A 63 15.21 -12.53 -14.23
CA GLU A 63 14.24 -13.44 -14.86
C GLU A 63 13.07 -13.80 -13.94
N GLN A 64 13.32 -13.93 -12.63
CA GLN A 64 12.28 -14.23 -11.65
C GLN A 64 11.24 -13.09 -11.57
N ARG A 65 11.61 -11.85 -11.94
CA ARG A 65 10.74 -10.66 -11.90
C ARG A 65 9.57 -10.71 -12.89
N LEU A 66 9.70 -11.41 -14.02
CA LEU A 66 8.63 -11.52 -15.03
C LEU A 66 7.56 -12.57 -14.65
N ALA A 67 7.94 -13.61 -13.90
CA ALA A 67 7.01 -14.63 -13.41
C ALA A 67 6.27 -14.23 -12.12
N VAL A 68 6.62 -13.09 -11.50
CA VAL A 68 6.03 -12.64 -10.22
C VAL A 68 4.53 -12.43 -10.32
N LEU A 69 4.01 -11.93 -11.45
CA LEU A 69 2.59 -11.63 -11.56
C LEU A 69 1.73 -12.90 -11.54
N ASP A 70 2.12 -13.93 -12.26
CA ASP A 70 1.37 -15.19 -12.29
C ASP A 70 1.56 -15.99 -11.00
N ARG A 71 2.74 -15.90 -10.37
CA ARG A 71 2.97 -16.46 -9.03
C ARG A 71 2.19 -15.72 -7.94
N PHE A 72 2.06 -14.40 -8.05
CA PHE A 72 1.22 -13.61 -7.16
C PHE A 72 -0.25 -13.98 -7.37
N ARG A 73 -0.74 -14.06 -8.61
CA ARG A 73 -2.12 -14.50 -8.89
C ARG A 73 -2.44 -15.89 -8.36
N SER A 74 -1.49 -16.82 -8.42
CA SER A 74 -1.64 -18.18 -7.87
C SER A 74 -1.41 -18.25 -6.36
N GLY A 75 -1.19 -17.13 -5.67
CA GLY A 75 -0.99 -17.07 -4.22
C GLY A 75 0.37 -17.57 -3.73
N LEU A 76 1.27 -17.92 -4.65
CA LEU A 76 2.64 -18.36 -4.36
C LEU A 76 3.51 -17.20 -3.86
N GLU A 77 3.26 -15.99 -4.36
CA GLU A 77 3.84 -14.75 -3.81
C GLU A 77 2.80 -13.99 -3.01
N LYS A 78 3.16 -13.59 -1.79
CA LYS A 78 2.29 -12.80 -0.90
C LYS A 78 2.42 -11.30 -1.11
N VAL A 79 3.47 -10.83 -1.78
CA VAL A 79 3.80 -9.40 -1.89
C VAL A 79 4.07 -9.04 -3.34
N LEU A 80 3.37 -8.03 -3.84
CA LEU A 80 3.62 -7.44 -5.15
C LEU A 80 3.98 -5.97 -5.00
N ILE A 81 5.16 -5.59 -5.49
CA ILE A 81 5.61 -4.20 -5.52
C ILE A 81 5.46 -3.66 -6.93
N THR A 82 4.77 -2.54 -7.09
CA THR A 82 4.45 -2.00 -8.42
C THR A 82 4.39 -0.47 -8.44
N THR A 83 4.28 0.10 -9.64
CA THR A 83 4.06 1.54 -9.87
C THR A 83 2.67 1.77 -10.46
N ASN A 84 2.18 3.01 -10.43
CA ASN A 84 0.87 3.37 -10.98
C ASN A 84 0.68 2.99 -12.45
N VAL A 85 1.74 3.04 -13.26
CA VAL A 85 1.67 2.72 -14.68
C VAL A 85 1.56 1.22 -14.89
N LEU A 86 2.32 0.45 -14.11
CA LEU A 86 2.36 -1.01 -14.25
C LEU A 86 1.09 -1.67 -13.68
N SER A 87 0.39 -1.06 -12.73
CA SER A 87 -0.85 -1.62 -12.18
C SER A 87 -2.09 -1.39 -13.02
N ARG A 88 -2.08 -0.42 -13.95
CA ARG A 88 -3.20 -0.15 -14.87
C ARG A 88 -3.19 -1.21 -16.00
N GLY A 89 -3.90 -2.30 -15.79
CA GLY A 89 -4.04 -3.40 -16.77
C GLY A 89 -3.71 -4.79 -16.22
N ILE A 90 -3.17 -4.86 -15.00
CA ILE A 90 -3.01 -6.14 -14.31
C ILE A 90 -4.32 -6.42 -13.59
N ASP A 91 -5.08 -7.38 -14.09
CA ASP A 91 -6.17 -7.99 -13.35
C ASP A 91 -5.54 -8.81 -12.22
N ILE A 92 -5.46 -8.21 -11.03
CA ILE A 92 -4.92 -8.82 -9.82
C ILE A 92 -6.11 -9.17 -8.95
N GLU A 93 -6.21 -10.45 -8.58
CA GLU A 93 -7.20 -10.93 -7.62
C GLU A 93 -7.08 -10.16 -6.29
N GLN A 94 -8.21 -10.04 -5.60
CA GLN A 94 -8.39 -9.22 -4.42
C GLN A 94 -7.28 -9.40 -3.37
N VAL A 95 -6.67 -8.29 -2.93
CA VAL A 95 -5.64 -8.29 -1.88
C VAL A 95 -6.22 -7.93 -0.52
N THR A 96 -5.57 -8.39 0.55
CA THR A 96 -5.97 -8.08 1.93
C THR A 96 -5.46 -6.71 2.36
N ILE A 97 -4.24 -6.36 1.92
CA ILE A 97 -3.58 -5.12 2.31
C ILE A 97 -3.09 -4.36 1.08
N VAL A 98 -3.29 -3.04 1.09
CA VAL A 98 -2.70 -2.11 0.14
C VAL A 98 -1.78 -1.17 0.91
N VAL A 99 -0.52 -1.09 0.49
CA VAL A 99 0.46 -0.16 1.05
C VAL A 99 0.81 0.89 0.00
N ASN A 100 0.55 2.15 0.31
CA ASN A 100 1.07 3.27 -0.44
C ASN A 100 2.44 3.64 0.13
N PHE A 101 3.50 3.09 -0.46
CA PHE A 101 4.87 3.50 -0.13
C PHE A 101 5.06 4.99 -0.45
N ASP A 102 4.50 5.41 -1.58
CA ASP A 102 4.35 6.81 -1.95
C ASP A 102 2.88 7.11 -2.24
N LEU A 103 2.33 8.15 -1.62
CA LEU A 103 0.98 8.60 -1.92
C LEU A 103 0.87 9.04 -3.38
N PRO A 104 -0.28 8.77 -4.04
CA PRO A 104 -0.48 9.16 -5.43
C PRO A 104 -0.63 10.68 -5.53
N VAL A 105 0.13 11.26 -6.44
CA VAL A 105 0.09 12.69 -6.75
C VAL A 105 -0.03 12.90 -8.26
N ASP A 106 -0.69 13.99 -8.65
CA ASP A 106 -0.79 14.41 -10.04
C ASP A 106 0.54 14.99 -10.56
N VAL A 107 0.58 15.34 -11.85
CA VAL A 107 1.77 15.94 -12.49
C VAL A 107 2.19 17.29 -11.90
N ARG A 108 1.29 17.95 -11.15
CA ARG A 108 1.54 19.21 -10.45
C ARG A 108 1.95 19.00 -8.99
N GLY A 109 1.94 17.75 -8.52
CA GLY A 109 2.29 17.39 -7.16
C GLY A 109 1.15 17.48 -6.15
N ASN A 110 -0.10 17.68 -6.59
CA ASN A 110 -1.29 17.66 -5.74
C ASN A 110 -1.76 16.22 -5.50
N ALA A 111 -2.60 16.01 -4.48
CA ALA A 111 -3.18 14.70 -4.21
C ALA A 111 -4.01 14.19 -5.39
N ASP A 112 -3.68 13.00 -5.91
CA ASP A 112 -4.47 12.29 -6.91
C ASP A 112 -5.42 11.32 -6.21
N CYS A 113 -6.61 11.83 -5.87
CA CYS A 113 -7.62 11.10 -5.11
C CYS A 113 -8.23 9.95 -5.92
N GLU A 114 -8.36 10.08 -7.24
CA GLU A 114 -8.87 9.02 -8.11
C GLU A 114 -7.91 7.83 -8.12
N THR A 115 -6.61 8.07 -8.34
CA THR A 115 -5.60 7.01 -8.25
C THR A 115 -5.55 6.42 -6.85
N TYR A 116 -5.70 7.21 -5.78
CA TYR A 116 -5.79 6.70 -4.41
C TYR A 116 -6.94 5.70 -4.26
N LEU A 117 -8.15 6.08 -4.68
CA LEU A 117 -9.34 5.22 -4.62
C LEU A 117 -9.15 3.94 -5.42
N HIS A 118 -8.59 4.02 -6.63
CA HIS A 118 -8.31 2.84 -7.46
C HIS A 118 -7.26 1.89 -6.85
N ARG A 119 -6.27 2.43 -6.11
CA ARG A 119 -5.27 1.63 -5.41
C ARG A 119 -5.91 0.87 -4.24
N ILE A 120 -6.61 1.57 -3.36
CA ILE A 120 -7.18 0.93 -2.16
C ILE A 120 -8.43 0.10 -2.48
N GLY A 121 -9.13 0.39 -3.58
CA GLY A 121 -10.22 -0.44 -4.10
C GLY A 121 -9.78 -1.82 -4.62
N ARG A 122 -8.48 -2.14 -4.58
CA ARG A 122 -7.94 -3.50 -4.77
C ARG A 122 -8.14 -4.40 -3.55
N THR A 123 -8.51 -3.82 -2.43
CA THR A 123 -8.94 -4.52 -1.22
C THR A 123 -10.41 -4.23 -0.88
N GLY A 124 -10.95 -4.86 0.17
CA GLY A 124 -12.30 -4.52 0.68
C GLY A 124 -13.49 -4.97 -0.19
N ARG A 125 -13.28 -5.85 -1.18
CA ARG A 125 -14.35 -6.36 -2.06
C ARG A 125 -15.05 -7.60 -1.48
N PHE A 126 -16.30 -7.83 -1.92
CA PHE A 126 -17.13 -9.00 -1.56
C PHE A 126 -17.33 -9.22 -0.04
N GLY A 127 -17.51 -8.14 0.73
CA GLY A 127 -17.82 -8.22 2.16
C GLY A 127 -16.63 -8.54 3.07
N LYS A 128 -15.42 -8.68 2.53
CA LYS A 128 -14.19 -8.80 3.33
C LYS A 128 -13.68 -7.42 3.71
N SER A 129 -13.17 -7.28 4.94
CA SER A 129 -12.47 -6.06 5.37
C SER A 129 -11.13 -5.95 4.65
N GLY A 130 -10.81 -4.76 4.16
CA GLY A 130 -9.51 -4.42 3.59
C GLY A 130 -8.72 -3.49 4.51
N ILE A 131 -7.40 -3.45 4.33
CA ILE A 131 -6.51 -2.52 5.03
C ILE A 131 -5.76 -1.68 3.99
N ALA A 132 -5.75 -0.37 4.18
CA ALA A 132 -4.91 0.55 3.43
C ALA A 132 -3.93 1.27 4.36
N ILE A 133 -2.64 1.24 4.05
CA ILE A 133 -1.57 1.84 4.84
C ILE A 133 -0.83 2.87 4.00
N ASN A 134 -0.71 4.09 4.52
CA ASN A 134 -0.03 5.20 3.85
C ASN A 134 1.26 5.56 4.58
N LEU A 135 2.41 5.46 3.90
CA LEU A 135 3.70 5.80 4.49
C LEU A 135 4.02 7.29 4.25
N ILE A 136 4.27 8.03 5.32
CA ILE A 136 4.43 9.48 5.34
C ILE A 136 5.84 9.83 5.78
N ASP A 137 6.68 10.31 4.87
CA ASP A 137 8.08 10.67 5.11
C ASP A 137 8.35 12.17 5.24
N SER A 138 7.35 13.01 4.98
CA SER A 138 7.53 14.45 4.86
C SER A 138 6.23 15.21 5.12
N GLU A 139 6.35 16.50 5.42
CA GLU A 139 5.19 17.40 5.53
C GLU A 139 4.39 17.47 4.22
N ARG A 140 5.08 17.31 3.09
CA ARG A 140 4.41 17.25 1.78
C ARG A 140 3.53 16.00 1.65
N SER A 141 4.04 14.81 1.96
CA SER A 141 3.24 13.59 1.93
C SER A 141 2.12 13.63 2.99
N MET A 142 2.36 14.25 4.13
CA MET A 142 1.33 14.50 5.15
C MET A 142 0.20 15.39 4.61
N ALA A 143 0.52 16.49 3.90
CA ALA A 143 -0.47 17.37 3.29
C ALA A 143 -1.31 16.65 2.21
N VAL A 144 -0.68 15.78 1.42
CA VAL A 144 -1.38 14.91 0.47
C VAL A 144 -2.34 13.98 1.21
N CYS A 145 -1.89 13.31 2.27
CA CYS A 145 -2.72 12.42 3.10
C CYS A 145 -3.96 13.15 3.66
N ARG A 146 -3.77 14.36 4.20
CA ARG A 146 -4.87 15.19 4.73
C ARG A 146 -5.84 15.64 3.63
N THR A 147 -5.34 15.89 2.43
CA THR A 147 -6.19 16.23 1.28
C THR A 147 -7.08 15.04 0.90
N VAL A 148 -6.51 13.83 0.86
CA VAL A 148 -7.24 12.58 0.60
C VAL A 148 -8.31 12.34 1.67
N GLU A 149 -7.95 12.43 2.96
CA GLU A 149 -8.88 12.30 4.09
C GLU A 149 -10.05 13.29 3.99
N LYS A 150 -9.76 14.56 3.67
CA LYS A 150 -10.77 15.61 3.49
C LYS A 150 -11.65 15.35 2.27
N HIS A 151 -11.08 14.90 1.16
CA HIS A 151 -11.81 14.62 -0.08
C HIS A 151 -12.85 13.51 0.13
N PHE A 152 -12.43 12.40 0.74
CA PHE A 152 -13.30 11.24 0.99
C PHE A 152 -14.13 11.33 2.27
N LYS A 153 -13.86 12.30 3.15
CA LYS A 153 -14.50 12.46 4.47
C LYS A 153 -14.43 11.17 5.30
N LYS A 154 -13.29 10.49 5.21
CA LYS A 154 -13.00 9.24 5.92
C LYS A 154 -11.69 9.39 6.66
N GLU A 155 -11.73 9.17 7.97
CA GLU A 155 -10.56 9.27 8.84
C GLU A 155 -9.48 8.27 8.39
N ILE A 156 -8.24 8.75 8.29
CA ILE A 156 -7.06 7.93 8.11
C ILE A 156 -6.35 7.90 9.46
N GLN A 157 -6.40 6.77 10.14
CA GLN A 157 -5.95 6.64 11.53
C GLN A 157 -4.44 6.57 11.61
N TYR A 158 -3.87 7.14 12.67
CA TYR A 158 -2.44 6.98 12.93
C TYR A 158 -2.14 5.55 13.36
N LEU A 159 -1.13 4.93 12.76
CA LEU A 159 -0.60 3.63 13.18
C LEU A 159 0.85 3.79 13.64
N ASN A 160 1.11 3.41 14.89
CA ASN A 160 2.46 3.36 15.43
C ASN A 160 3.10 1.99 15.15
N THR A 161 3.94 1.91 14.12
CA THR A 161 4.61 0.65 13.74
C THR A 161 5.79 0.28 14.64
N GLU A 162 6.11 1.07 15.66
CA GLU A 162 7.08 0.69 16.70
C GLU A 162 6.42 -0.05 17.87
N ASN A 163 5.08 -0.04 17.94
CA ASN A 163 4.31 -0.73 18.96
C ASN A 163 3.59 -1.95 18.37
N ALA A 164 4.03 -3.16 18.73
CA ALA A 164 3.44 -4.40 18.25
C ALA A 164 1.93 -4.50 18.52
N ASP A 165 1.46 -4.06 19.70
CA ASP A 165 0.05 -4.10 20.07
C ASP A 165 -0.82 -3.25 19.13
N ASP A 166 -0.28 -2.12 18.64
CA ASP A 166 -1.01 -1.26 17.71
C ASP A 166 -1.09 -1.88 16.31
N ILE A 167 -0.08 -2.67 15.92
CA ILE A 167 -0.07 -3.43 14.66
C ILE A 167 -1.00 -4.64 14.75
N GLU A 168 -1.03 -5.35 15.87
CA GLU A 168 -1.91 -6.52 16.04
C GLU A 168 -3.40 -6.13 15.99
N LYS A 169 -3.77 -4.95 16.49
CA LYS A 169 -5.13 -4.40 16.41
C LYS A 169 -5.63 -4.22 14.98
N ILE A 170 -4.74 -4.03 14.00
CA ILE A 170 -5.15 -3.85 12.60
C ILE A 170 -5.34 -5.19 11.87
N GLY A 171 -4.67 -6.27 12.33
CA GLY A 171 -4.80 -7.61 11.75
C GLY A 171 -6.03 -8.38 12.21
N ASN A 172 -6.68 -7.94 13.30
CA ASN A 172 -7.88 -8.53 13.89
C ASN A 172 -9.19 -7.88 13.39
#